data_AF-A0A2S2FCL0-F1
#
_entry.id   AF-A0A2S2FCL0-F1
#
_cell.length_a   1.000
_cell.length_b   1.000
_cell.length_c   1.000
_cell.angle_alpha   90.00
_cell.angle_beta   90.00
_cell.angle_gamma   90.00
#
_symmetry.space_group_name_H-M   'P 1'
#
loop_
_entity.id
_entity.type
_entity.pdbx_description
1 polymer ?
#
loop_
_entity_poly.entity_id
_entity_poly.type
_entity_poly.pdbx_seq_one_letter_code
_entity_poly.pdbx_strand_id
1 'polypeptide(L)'
;MSFDIQLFHLQTMHDAKNLNDEDFFEHVDNFTEFSNTQFEALKARLLSYDYEITRIVDDTLHFKKADDASSAVAYLTRYAIYFSASFNQEDAFEISMTASEFTDTGEFAKFDPQLGEWEC
;
A
#
# COMPACT_ATOMS: atom_id res chain seq x y z
N MET A 1 5.47 10.70 15.08
CA MET A 1 4.36 9.90 14.53
C MET A 1 4.66 9.72 13.06
N SER A 2 4.78 8.48 12.60
CA SER A 2 4.82 8.16 11.18
C SER A 2 3.40 8.13 10.64
N PHE A 3 3.25 8.35 9.33
CA PHE A 3 2.01 8.12 8.62
C PHE A 3 2.17 6.84 7.82
N ASP A 4 1.26 5.89 7.98
CA ASP A 4 1.38 4.56 7.39
C ASP A 4 0.05 4.19 6.70
N ILE A 5 0.07 3.81 5.43
CA ILE A 5 -1.13 3.40 4.69
C ILE A 5 -0.85 2.08 4.01
N GLN A 6 -1.83 1.19 4.02
CA GLN A 6 -1.69 -0.14 3.45
C GLN A 6 -2.71 -0.31 2.33
N LEU A 7 -2.29 -0.78 1.17
CA LEU A 7 -3.16 -1.09 0.05
C LEU A 7 -3.18 -2.60 -0.16
N PHE A 8 -4.35 -3.19 -0.03
CA PHE A 8 -4.57 -4.63 -0.23
C PHE A 8 -5.48 -4.88 -1.42
N HIS A 9 -5.56 -6.13 -1.85
CA HIS A 9 -6.59 -6.56 -2.79
C HIS A 9 -7.98 -6.39 -2.16
N LEU A 10 -8.99 -6.02 -2.96
CA LEU A 10 -10.36 -5.83 -2.48
C LEU A 10 -10.90 -7.08 -1.76
N GLN A 11 -10.54 -8.26 -2.26
CA GLN A 11 -10.91 -9.54 -1.65
C GLN A 11 -10.41 -9.66 -0.20
N THR A 12 -9.15 -9.27 0.07
CA THR A 12 -8.58 -9.25 1.42
C THR A 12 -9.41 -8.40 2.39
N MET A 13 -9.92 -7.25 1.94
CA MET A 13 -10.76 -6.38 2.76
C MET A 13 -12.14 -7.00 3.03
N HIS A 14 -12.73 -7.68 2.04
CA HIS A 14 -13.96 -8.44 2.27
C HIS A 14 -13.73 -9.58 3.27
N ASP A 15 -12.63 -10.31 3.14
CA ASP A 15 -12.30 -11.41 4.04
C ASP A 15 -12.05 -10.88 5.46
N ALA A 16 -11.31 -9.78 5.62
CA ALA A 16 -11.09 -9.12 6.91
C ALA A 16 -12.41 -8.70 7.58
N LYS A 17 -13.32 -8.08 6.82
CA LYS A 17 -14.64 -7.67 7.31
C LYS A 17 -15.55 -8.85 7.64
N ASN A 18 -15.45 -9.96 6.91
CA ASN A 18 -16.28 -11.14 7.10
C ASN A 18 -15.81 -12.03 8.26
N LEU A 19 -14.49 -12.20 8.39
CA LEU A 19 -13.88 -13.00 9.46
C LEU A 19 -13.99 -12.28 10.81
N ASN A 20 -13.96 -10.94 10.81
CA ASN A 20 -13.99 -10.10 12.01
C ASN A 20 -12.99 -10.59 13.07
N ASP A 21 -11.83 -11.01 12.59
CA ASP A 21 -10.73 -11.55 13.37
C ASP A 21 -9.77 -10.42 13.72
N GLU A 22 -9.47 -10.26 15.02
CA GLU A 22 -8.54 -9.24 15.50
C GLU A 22 -7.11 -9.53 15.06
N ASP A 23 -6.77 -10.81 14.84
CA ASP A 23 -5.45 -11.27 14.42
C ASP A 23 -5.37 -11.50 12.89
N PHE A 24 -6.35 -11.01 12.12
CA PHE A 24 -6.43 -11.24 10.66
C PHE A 24 -5.12 -10.89 9.93
N PHE A 25 -4.48 -9.78 10.34
CA PHE A 25 -3.25 -9.29 9.73
C PHE A 25 -1.98 -10.04 10.17
N GLU A 26 -2.06 -10.90 11.20
CA GLU A 26 -0.95 -11.77 11.61
C GLU A 26 -0.79 -12.99 10.68
N HIS A 27 -1.84 -13.33 9.95
CA HIS A 27 -1.89 -14.49 9.07
C HIS A 27 -1.76 -14.08 7.60
N VAL A 28 -0.56 -14.20 7.03
CA VAL A 28 -0.29 -13.88 5.62
C VAL A 28 -1.17 -14.69 4.65
N ASP A 29 -1.57 -15.91 5.05
CA ASP A 29 -2.47 -16.76 4.27
C ASP A 29 -3.87 -16.14 4.06
N ASN A 30 -4.25 -15.15 4.88
CA ASN A 30 -5.50 -14.41 4.72
C ASN A 30 -5.42 -13.35 3.63
N PHE A 31 -4.22 -12.99 3.17
CA PHE A 31 -4.04 -11.99 2.14
C PHE A 31 -4.16 -12.61 0.76
N THR A 32 -5.00 -12.01 -0.08
CA THR A 32 -5.08 -12.38 -1.50
C THR A 32 -3.87 -11.83 -2.24
N GLU A 33 -3.12 -12.72 -2.90
CA GLU A 33 -1.99 -12.35 -3.76
C GLU A 33 -2.46 -11.55 -4.99
N PHE A 34 -1.69 -10.52 -5.33
CA PHE A 34 -1.82 -9.81 -6.59
C PHE A 34 -1.44 -10.72 -7.75
N SER A 35 -2.24 -10.67 -8.80
CA SER A 35 -1.84 -11.27 -10.07
C SER A 35 -0.59 -10.59 -10.63
N ASN A 36 0.18 -11.29 -11.45
CA ASN A 36 1.37 -10.71 -12.10
C ASN A 36 1.05 -9.42 -12.87
N THR A 37 -0.14 -9.34 -13.48
CA THR A 37 -0.60 -8.15 -14.21
C THR A 37 -0.86 -6.99 -13.25
N GLN A 38 -1.54 -7.23 -12.13
CA GLN A 38 -1.80 -6.22 -11.11
C GLN A 38 -0.49 -5.73 -10.50
N PHE A 39 0.42 -6.64 -10.15
CA PHE A 39 1.72 -6.31 -9.57
C PHE A 39 2.55 -5.39 -10.48
N GLU A 40 2.67 -5.73 -11.78
CA GLU A 40 3.39 -4.88 -12.74
C GLU A 40 2.66 -3.55 -13.00
N ALA A 41 1.32 -3.52 -12.98
CA ALA A 41 0.55 -2.29 -13.11
C ALA A 41 0.77 -1.34 -11.91
N LEU A 42 0.76 -1.88 -10.68
CA LEU A 42 1.03 -1.16 -9.45
C LEU A 42 2.45 -0.58 -9.46
N LYS A 43 3.44 -1.39 -9.83
CA LYS A 43 4.82 -0.97 -10.02
C LYS A 43 4.95 0.14 -11.05
N ALA A 44 4.34 0.01 -12.23
CA ALA A 44 4.39 1.03 -13.27
C ALA A 44 3.73 2.35 -12.83
N ARG A 45 2.64 2.27 -12.05
CA ARG A 45 2.01 3.44 -11.43
C ARG A 45 2.94 4.10 -10.42
N LEU A 46 3.54 3.36 -9.49
CA LEU A 46 4.52 3.91 -8.53
C LEU A 46 5.65 4.65 -9.24
N LEU A 47 6.23 4.06 -10.29
CA LEU A 47 7.26 4.71 -11.12
C LEU A 47 6.77 6.00 -11.80
N SER A 48 5.46 6.10 -12.11
CA SER A 48 4.86 7.32 -12.68
C SER A 48 4.67 8.43 -11.64
N TYR A 49 4.62 8.09 -10.35
CA TYR A 49 4.50 9.04 -9.22
C TYR A 49 5.87 9.45 -8.65
N ASP A 50 6.94 9.39 -9.46
CA ASP A 50 8.32 9.72 -9.06
C ASP A 50 8.87 8.87 -7.90
N TYR A 51 8.34 7.65 -7.71
CA TYR A 51 8.97 6.68 -6.82
C TYR A 51 10.05 5.90 -7.57
N GLU A 52 11.22 5.79 -6.95
CA GLU A 52 12.34 5.03 -7.48
C GLU A 52 12.58 3.78 -6.64
N ILE A 53 12.88 2.66 -7.31
CA ILE A 53 13.24 1.41 -6.64
C ILE A 53 14.63 1.60 -6.03
N THR A 54 14.68 1.62 -4.70
CA THR A 54 15.93 1.74 -3.94
C THR A 54 16.54 0.39 -3.64
N ARG A 55 15.72 -0.64 -3.43
CA ARG A 55 16.17 -1.98 -3.05
C ARG A 55 15.13 -3.03 -3.42
N ILE A 56 15.60 -4.26 -3.61
CA ILE A 56 14.74 -5.44 -3.75
C ILE A 56 15.21 -6.45 -2.71
N VAL A 57 14.30 -6.95 -1.87
CA VAL A 57 14.58 -7.92 -0.79
C VAL A 57 13.46 -8.95 -0.77
N ASP A 58 13.80 -10.24 -0.95
CA ASP A 58 12.85 -11.36 -0.82
C ASP A 58 11.49 -11.09 -1.51
N ASP A 59 11.52 -10.82 -2.82
CA ASP A 59 10.35 -10.45 -3.66
C ASP A 59 9.64 -9.13 -3.30
N THR A 60 10.13 -8.38 -2.32
CA THR A 60 9.64 -7.05 -1.96
C THR A 60 10.43 -5.97 -2.67
N LEU A 61 9.71 -5.09 -3.38
CA LEU A 61 10.29 -3.92 -4.03
C LEU A 61 10.17 -2.72 -3.10
N HIS A 62 11.32 -2.17 -2.71
CA HIS A 62 11.41 -0.98 -1.87
C HIS A 62 11.52 0.24 -2.77
N PHE A 63 10.56 1.13 -2.63
CA PHE A 63 10.50 2.39 -3.32
C PHE A 63 10.73 3.56 -2.36
N LYS A 64 11.41 4.58 -2.85
CA LYS A 64 11.52 5.87 -2.18
C LYS A 64 11.16 6.96 -3.18
N LYS A 65 10.44 7.98 -2.75
CA LYS A 65 10.21 9.15 -3.58
C LYS A 65 11.54 9.83 -3.93
N ALA A 66 11.70 10.22 -5.20
CA ALA A 66 12.94 10.81 -5.71
C ALA A 66 13.27 12.19 -5.10
N ASP A 67 12.29 12.83 -4.47
CA ASP A 67 12.47 14.11 -3.79
C ASP A 67 13.24 13.93 -2.47
N ASP A 68 14.42 14.56 -2.36
CA ASP A 68 15.25 14.56 -1.16
C ASP A 68 14.59 15.22 0.06
N ALA A 69 13.63 16.12 -0.16
CA ALA A 69 12.82 16.71 0.91
C ALA A 69 11.69 15.77 1.36
N SER A 70 11.31 14.80 0.51
CA SER A 70 10.27 13.84 0.82
C SER A 70 10.83 12.65 1.59
N SER A 71 10.05 12.25 2.58
CA SER A 71 10.28 11.07 3.40
C SER A 71 9.40 9.88 3.00
N ALA A 72 8.63 10.02 1.92
CA ALA A 72 7.71 9.01 1.44
C ALA A 72 8.45 7.79 0.90
N VAL A 73 8.10 6.63 1.45
CA VAL A 73 8.56 5.31 1.02
C VAL A 73 7.37 4.41 0.75
N ALA A 74 7.54 3.49 -0.20
CA ALA A 74 6.53 2.49 -0.50
C ALA A 74 7.19 1.11 -0.62
N TYR A 75 6.53 0.07 -0.12
CA TYR A 75 6.99 -1.31 -0.19
C TYR A 75 5.94 -2.12 -0.92
N LEU A 76 6.24 -2.53 -2.15
CA LEU A 76 5.36 -3.38 -2.94
C LEU A 76 5.75 -4.84 -2.74
N THR A 77 4.81 -5.61 -2.17
CA THR A 77 4.90 -7.05 -2.01
C THR A 77 3.91 -7.75 -2.95
N ARG A 78 3.91 -9.08 -2.97
CA ARG A 78 2.90 -9.86 -3.70
C ARG A 78 1.49 -9.75 -3.11
N TYR A 79 1.34 -9.29 -1.86
CA TYR A 79 0.05 -9.27 -1.14
C TYR A 79 -0.51 -7.86 -0.96
N ALA A 80 0.38 -6.86 -0.82
CA ALA A 80 0.01 -5.51 -0.45
C ALA A 80 1.09 -4.48 -0.84
N ILE A 81 0.69 -3.21 -0.89
CA ILE A 81 1.62 -2.07 -0.88
C ILE A 81 1.56 -1.40 0.49
N TYR A 82 2.72 -1.20 1.10
CA TYR A 82 2.85 -0.46 2.36
C TYR A 82 3.48 0.89 2.08
N PHE A 83 2.74 1.96 2.27
CA PHE A 83 3.26 3.31 2.23
C PHE A 83 3.59 3.79 3.63
N SER A 84 4.70 4.50 3.76
CA SER A 84 5.10 5.13 5.01
C SER A 84 5.73 6.49 4.73
N ALA A 85 5.48 7.46 5.59
CA ALA A 85 6.14 8.76 5.58
C ALA A 85 6.51 9.19 7.00
N SER A 86 7.60 9.96 7.08
CA SER A 86 7.95 10.68 8.31
C SER A 86 7.04 11.92 8.47
N PHE A 87 7.29 12.75 9.47
CA PHE A 87 6.43 13.85 9.92
C PHE A 87 6.32 15.01 8.88
N ASN A 88 5.81 14.72 7.70
CA ASN A 88 5.55 15.66 6.62
C ASN A 88 4.08 15.49 6.17
N GLN A 89 3.30 16.55 6.35
CA GLN A 89 1.88 16.55 6.02
C GLN A 89 1.64 16.49 4.51
N GLU A 90 2.57 16.99 3.69
CA GLU A 90 2.50 16.90 2.24
C GLU A 90 2.69 15.45 1.79
N ASP A 91 3.72 14.76 2.29
CA ASP A 91 3.97 13.35 1.98
C ASP A 91 2.78 12.47 2.38
N ALA A 92 2.20 12.70 3.56
CA ALA A 92 1.03 11.96 4.04
C ALA A 92 -0.20 12.18 3.15
N PHE A 93 -0.41 13.43 2.72
CA PHE A 93 -1.51 13.78 1.82
C PHE A 93 -1.34 13.13 0.45
N GLU A 94 -0.14 13.18 -0.14
CA GLU A 94 0.15 12.54 -1.42
C GLU A 94 0.00 11.03 -1.35
N ILE A 95 0.56 10.37 -0.33
CA ILE A 95 0.37 8.92 -0.13
C ILE A 95 -1.11 8.57 -0.05
N SER A 96 -1.88 9.32 0.75
CA SER A 96 -3.31 9.07 0.90
C SER A 96 -4.06 9.23 -0.42
N MET A 97 -3.76 10.29 -1.17
CA MET A 97 -4.33 10.51 -2.51
C MET A 97 -3.98 9.38 -3.46
N THR A 98 -2.69 9.05 -3.57
CA THR A 98 -2.20 7.98 -4.44
C THR A 98 -2.87 6.65 -4.09
N ALA A 99 -3.00 6.33 -2.79
CA ALA A 99 -3.70 5.13 -2.33
C ALA A 99 -5.19 5.13 -2.72
N SER A 100 -5.91 6.26 -2.61
CA SER A 100 -7.30 6.38 -3.07
C SER A 100 -7.42 6.23 -4.60
N GLU A 101 -6.47 6.75 -5.38
CA GLU A 101 -6.49 6.55 -6.85
C GLU A 101 -6.30 5.08 -7.25
N PHE A 102 -5.71 4.26 -6.39
CA PHE A 102 -5.67 2.82 -6.58
C PHE A 102 -7.03 2.16 -6.28
N THR A 103 -7.77 2.62 -5.27
CA THR A 103 -9.10 2.06 -4.94
C THR A 103 -10.14 2.37 -6.02
N ASP A 104 -10.01 3.48 -6.75
CA ASP A 104 -10.90 3.85 -7.87
C ASP A 104 -10.98 2.79 -8.99
N THR A 105 -9.98 1.90 -9.09
CA THR A 105 -10.01 0.78 -10.05
C THR A 105 -11.02 -0.30 -9.67
N GLY A 106 -11.47 -0.32 -8.41
CA GLY A 106 -12.32 -1.36 -7.84
C GLY A 106 -11.61 -2.69 -7.59
N GLU A 107 -10.30 -2.78 -7.80
CA GLU A 107 -9.51 -3.99 -7.56
C GLU A 107 -8.81 -3.99 -6.20
N PHE A 108 -8.64 -2.82 -5.60
CA PHE A 108 -7.85 -2.60 -4.40
C PHE A 108 -8.65 -1.89 -3.32
N ALA A 109 -8.22 -2.08 -2.08
CA ALA A 109 -8.74 -1.43 -0.90
C ALA A 109 -7.61 -0.79 -0.10
N LYS A 110 -7.82 0.44 0.36
CA LYS A 110 -6.91 1.14 1.27
C LYS A 110 -7.31 0.87 2.70
N PHE A 111 -6.35 0.55 3.56
CA PHE A 111 -6.51 0.43 5.00
C PHE A 111 -5.67 1.48 5.70
N ASP A 112 -6.32 2.23 6.58
CA ASP A 112 -5.66 3.18 7.48
C ASP A 112 -5.53 2.54 8.87
N PRO A 113 -4.33 2.06 9.26
CA PRO A 113 -4.12 1.48 10.58
C PRO A 113 -4.15 2.50 11.73
N GLN A 114 -4.02 3.81 11.45
CA GLN A 114 -4.18 4.84 12.50
C GLN A 114 -5.64 5.05 12.86
N LEU A 115 -6.55 4.94 11.88
CA LEU A 115 -7.99 5.08 12.08
C LEU A 115 -8.71 3.73 12.27
N GLY A 116 -8.09 2.63 11.83
CA GLY A 116 -8.70 1.31 11.77
C GLY A 116 -9.78 1.20 10.68
N GLU A 117 -9.69 2.02 9.63
CA GLU A 117 -10.74 2.17 8.62
C GLU A 117 -10.29 1.64 7.25
N TRP A 118 -11.26 1.10 6.50
CA TRP A 118 -11.09 0.65 5.13
C TRP A 118 -11.79 1.59 4.17
N GLU A 119 -11.11 1.94 3.08
CA GLU A 119 -11.64 2.69 1.94
C GLU A 119 -11.58 1.83 0.68
N CYS A 120 -12.65 1.89 -0.12
CA CYS A 120 -12.86 1.09 -1.32
C CYS A 120 -13.54 1.91 -2.41
#